data_AF-A0A3N5RW09-F1
#
_entry.id   AF-A0A3N5RW09-F1
#
_cell.length_a   1.000
_cell.length_b   1.000
_cell.length_c   1.000
_cell.angle_alpha   90.00
_cell.angle_beta   90.00
_cell.angle_gamma   90.00
#
_symmetry.space_group_name_H-M   'P 1'
#
loop_
_entity.id
_entity.type
_entity.pdbx_description
1 polymer ?
#
loop_
_entity_poly.entity_id
_entity_poly.type
_entity_poly.pdbx_seq_one_letter_code
_entity_poly.pdbx_strand_id
1 'polypeptide(L)' 'MPTPDKDSTFNISPVLVCRPALPMDTPHVMELTKHIWEGNDYVPDVWENWLADPEGLLSVAVYDGRIV' A
#
# COMPACT_ATOMS: atom_id res chain seq x y z
N MET A 1 38.25 3.47 19.05
CA MET A 1 36.80 3.31 19.29
C MET A 1 36.10 4.53 18.72
N PRO A 2 35.43 4.46 17.56
CA PRO A 2 34.58 5.57 17.16
C PRO A 2 33.39 5.63 18.13
N THR A 3 33.09 6.85 18.58
CA THR A 3 31.96 7.18 19.46
C THR A 3 30.62 6.91 18.77
N PRO A 4 29.54 6.59 19.51
CA PRO A 4 28.22 6.41 18.91
C PRO A 4 27.75 7.72 18.27
N ASP A 5 27.26 7.63 17.04
CA ASP A 5 26.70 8.75 16.29
C ASP A 5 25.53 9.37 17.05
N LYS A 6 25.62 10.67 17.33
CA LYS A 6 24.68 11.45 18.14
C LYS A 6 23.41 11.89 17.39
N ASP A 7 23.15 11.33 16.21
CA ASP A 7 22.00 11.69 15.37
C ASP A 7 21.03 10.52 15.20
N SER A 8 20.67 9.84 16.30
CA SER A 8 19.54 8.89 16.33
C SER A 8 18.20 9.61 16.42
N THR A 9 18.04 10.72 15.68
CA THR A 9 16.73 11.31 15.44
C THR A 9 16.04 10.36 14.48
N PHE A 10 15.15 9.49 15.00
CA PHE A 10 14.27 8.70 14.16
C PHE A 10 13.64 9.67 13.16
N ASN A 11 13.92 9.46 11.88
CA ASN A 11 13.34 10.29 10.84
C ASN A 11 11.83 10.04 10.87
N ILE A 12 11.08 10.93 11.54
CA ILE A 12 9.61 10.88 11.69
C ILE A 12 8.90 11.21 10.36
N SER A 13 9.65 11.18 9.26
CA SER A 13 9.12 11.35 7.93
C SER A 13 8.18 10.19 7.63
N PRO A 14 6.98 10.45 7.11
CA PRO A 14 6.08 9.38 6.70
C PRO A 14 6.76 8.51 5.64
N VAL A 15 6.69 7.19 5.84
CA VAL A 15 7.36 6.21 5.00
C VAL A 15 6.36 5.65 3.99
N LEU A 16 6.74 5.71 2.72
CA LEU A 16 6.07 4.98 1.64
C LEU A 16 6.70 3.59 1.50
N VAL A 17 5.88 2.55 1.62
CA VAL A 17 6.29 1.15 1.44
C VAL A 17 5.46 0.54 0.33
N CYS A 18 6.10 0.02 -0.71
CA CYS A 18 5.46 -0.84 -1.69
C CYS A 18 5.67 -2.30 -1.28
N ARG A 19 4.60 -3.09 -1.21
CA ARG A 19 4.64 -4.51 -0.85
C ARG A 19 3.60 -5.31 -1.63
N PRO A 20 3.74 -6.65 -1.71
CA PRO A 20 2.67 -7.50 -2.22
C PRO A 20 1.34 -7.20 -1.52
N ALA A 21 0.26 -7.21 -2.31
CA ALA A 21 -1.09 -7.08 -1.81
C ALA A 21 -1.45 -8.31 -0.95
N LEU A 22 -2.20 -8.07 0.12
CA LEU A 22 -2.73 -9.10 1.01
C LEU A 22 -4.26 -9.05 0.98
N PRO A 23 -4.96 -10.17 1.26
CA PRO A 23 -6.43 -10.16 1.37
C PRO A 23 -6.99 -9.16 2.39
N MET A 24 -6.20 -8.79 3.41
CA MET A 24 -6.60 -7.76 4.38
C MET A 24 -6.62 -6.33 3.81
N ASP A 25 -6.00 -6.09 2.65
CA ASP A 25 -5.97 -4.77 2.02
C ASP A 25 -7.27 -4.45 1.27
N THR A 26 -8.05 -5.48 0.89
CA THR A 26 -9.30 -5.33 0.13
C THR A 26 -10.20 -4.20 0.62
N PRO A 27 -10.63 -4.12 1.90
CA PRO A 27 -11.52 -3.04 2.34
C PRO A 27 -10.93 -1.63 2.16
N HIS A 28 -9.60 -1.49 2.28
CA HIS A 28 -8.93 -0.19 2.12
C HIS A 28 -8.79 0.19 0.64
N VAL A 29 -8.48 -0.76 -0.23
CA VAL A 29 -8.44 -0.55 -1.69
C VAL A 29 -9.84 -0.23 -2.21
N MET A 30 -10.87 -0.96 -1.78
CA MET A 30 -12.26 -0.70 -2.18
C MET A 30 -12.76 0.67 -1.71
N GLU A 31 -12.26 1.18 -0.58
CA GLU A 31 -12.57 2.54 -0.14
C GLU A 31 -11.86 3.58 -1.01
N LEU A 32 -10.57 3.39 -1.30
CA LEU A 32 -9.79 4.26 -2.19
C LEU A 32 -10.45 4.42 -3.56
N THR A 33 -10.87 3.31 -4.18
CA THR A 33 -11.43 3.28 -5.54
C THR A 33 -12.75 4.04 -5.68
N LYS A 34 -13.51 4.24 -4.59
CA LYS A 34 -14.73 5.06 -4.60
C LYS A 34 -14.46 6.53 -4.89
N HIS A 35 -13.23 6.99 -4.64
CA HIS A 35 -12.83 8.39 -4.83
C HIS A 35 -12.09 8.60 -6.15
N ILE A 36 -11.75 7.52 -6.87
CA ILE A 36 -11.06 7.58 -8.17
C ILE A 36 -12.11 7.67 -9.28
N TRP A 37 -11.91 8.63 -10.20
CA TRP A 37 -12.82 8.89 -11.32
C TRP A 37 -14.31 8.96 -10.91
N GLU A 38 -14.60 9.69 -9.84
CA GLU A 38 -15.97 9.83 -9.30
C GLU A 38 -16.62 8.49 -8.91
N GLY A 39 -15.79 7.51 -8.53
CA GLY A 39 -16.20 6.16 -8.13
C GLY A 39 -16.29 5.16 -9.28
N ASN A 40 -15.76 5.49 -10.47
CA ASN A 40 -15.77 4.63 -11.65
C ASN A 40 -14.41 3.97 -11.91
N ASP A 41 -13.64 3.71 -10.84
CA ASP A 41 -12.45 2.86 -10.95
C ASP A 41 -12.83 1.44 -11.40
N TYR A 42 -11.99 0.84 -12.24
CA TYR A 42 -12.14 -0.53 -12.70
C TYR A 42 -11.53 -1.55 -11.73
N VAL A 43 -10.67 -1.11 -10.80
CA VAL A 43 -10.02 -1.98 -9.83
C VAL A 43 -11.01 -2.86 -9.05
N PRO A 44 -12.16 -2.37 -8.55
CA PRO A 44 -13.14 -3.22 -7.87
C PRO A 44 -13.61 -4.43 -8.68
N ASP A 45 -13.68 -4.31 -10.00
CA ASP A 45 -14.16 -5.37 -10.89
C ASP A 45 -13.10 -6.47 -11.11
N VAL A 46 -11.83 -6.14 -10.93
CA VAL A 46 -10.70 -7.04 -11.22
C VAL A 46 -9.88 -7.44 -9.99
N TRP A 47 -10.07 -6.76 -8.86
CA TRP A 47 -9.25 -6.89 -7.66
C TRP A 47 -9.12 -8.34 -7.17
N GLU A 48 -10.24 -9.01 -6.94
CA GLU A 48 -10.23 -10.40 -6.44
C GLU A 48 -9.58 -11.35 -7.43
N ASN A 49 -9.77 -11.13 -8.73
CA ASN A 49 -9.14 -11.94 -9.78
C ASN A 49 -7.63 -11.75 -9.79
N TRP A 50 -7.16 -10.51 -9.70
CA TRP A 50 -5.73 -10.20 -9.67
C TRP A 50 -5.06 -10.65 -8.37
N LEU A 51 -5.75 -10.56 -7.23
CA LEU A 51 -5.23 -11.00 -5.94
C LEU A 51 -5.10 -12.53 -5.86
N ALA A 52 -5.98 -13.26 -6.54
CA ALA A 52 -5.97 -14.71 -6.58
C ALA A 52 -5.09 -15.31 -7.70
N ASP A 53 -4.55 -14.48 -8.60
CA ASP A 53 -3.74 -14.95 -9.74
C ASP A 53 -2.34 -15.40 -9.27
N PRO A 54 -2.02 -16.71 -9.31
CA PRO A 54 -0.73 -17.21 -8.86
C PRO A 54 0.42 -16.84 -9.81
N GLU A 55 0.12 -16.48 -11.06
CA GLU A 55 1.11 -16.06 -12.06
C GLU A 55 1.28 -14.52 -12.09
N GLY A 56 0.39 -13.80 -11.39
CA GLY A 56 0.39 -12.34 -11.28
C GLY A 56 1.15 -11.82 -10.07
N LEU A 57 1.67 -10.59 -10.17
CA LEU A 57 2.20 -9.85 -9.03
C LEU A 57 1.39 -8.57 -8.80
N LEU A 58 0.52 -8.60 -7.81
CA LEU A 58 -0.23 -7.43 -7.34
C LEU A 58 0.47 -6.82 -6.12
N SER A 59 0.75 -5.52 -6.16
CA SER A 59 1.37 -4.79 -5.05
C SER A 59 0.53 -3.57 -4.69
N VAL A 60 0.59 -3.19 -3.41
CA VAL A 60 -0.03 -1.97 -2.88
C VAL A 60 1.04 -1.00 -2.41
N ALA A 61 0.72 0.29 -2.50
CA ALA A 61 1.46 1.35 -1.85
C ALA A 61 0.85 1.63 -0.46
N VAL A 62 1.70 1.67 0.56
CA VAL A 62 1.29 1.96 1.94
C VAL A 62 2.07 3.18 2.42
N TYR A 63 1.38 4.28 2.68
CA TYR A 63 1.95 5.49 3.24
C TYR A 63 1.48 5.66 4.67
N ASP A 64 2.42 5.64 5.62
CA ASP A 64 2.12 5.77 7.06
C ASP A 64 1.01 4.79 7.53
N GLY A 65 1.08 3.55 7.06
CA GLY A 65 0.13 2.48 7.39
C GLY A 65 -1.21 2.54 6.63
N ARG A 66 -1.41 3.48 5.70
CA ARG A 66 -2.63 3.61 4.90
C ARG A 66 -2.38 3.27 3.43
N ILE A 67 -3.34 2.58 2.81
CA ILE A 67 -3.36 2.41 1.35
C ILE A 67 -3.57 3.77 0.69
N VAL A 68 -2.78 4.08 -0.34
CA VAL A 68 -2.82 5.35 -1.11
C VAL A 68 -2.76 5.11 -2.61
#